data_AF-A0A2V2NC12-F1
#
_entry.id   AF-A0A2V2NC12-F1
#
_cell.length_a   1.000
_cell.length_b   1.000
_cell.length_c   1.000
_cell.angle_alpha   90.00
_cell.angle_beta   90.00
_cell.angle_gamma   90.00
#
_symmetry.space_group_name_H-M   'P 1'
#
loop_
_entity.id
_entity.type
_entity.pdbx_description
1 polymer ?
#
loop_
_entity_poly.entity_id
_entity_poly.type
_entity_poly.pdbx_seq_one_letter_code
_entity_poly.pdbx_strand_id
1 'polypeptide(L)'
;MADFTPTATVKTIVRKLAAPINSLTSFTALVQDILDNNPWGCTSYEKAGVTLPEVSKSSESNSGRIIHENTEAKTVGFISVKTPTPLAIH
;
A
#
# COMPACT_ATOMS: atom_id res chain seq x y z
N MET A 1 -20.11 -35.63 2.64
CA MET A 1 -19.24 -34.50 3.03
C MET A 1 -18.34 -34.12 1.84
N ALA A 2 -18.94 -33.91 0.66
CA ALA A 2 -18.23 -33.75 -0.61
C ALA A 2 -18.46 -32.37 -1.27
N ASP A 3 -19.13 -31.45 -0.59
CA ASP A 3 -19.75 -30.29 -1.24
C ASP A 3 -19.07 -28.96 -0.81
N PHE A 4 -17.74 -28.96 -0.72
CA PHE A 4 -16.98 -27.74 -0.50
C PHE A 4 -16.01 -27.51 -1.65
N THR A 5 -16.45 -26.75 -2.66
CA THR A 5 -15.58 -26.24 -3.72
C THR A 5 -14.93 -24.96 -3.22
N PRO A 6 -13.61 -24.95 -2.94
CA PRO A 6 -12.94 -23.74 -2.48
C PRO A 6 -13.01 -22.65 -3.56
N THR A 7 -13.62 -21.52 -3.23
CA THR A 7 -13.87 -20.41 -4.16
C THR A 7 -12.66 -19.48 -4.35
N ALA A 8 -11.64 -19.55 -3.49
CA ALA A 8 -10.40 -18.80 -3.64
C ALA A 8 -9.24 -19.46 -2.85
N THR A 9 -8.06 -19.53 -3.46
CA THR A 9 -6.80 -19.84 -2.76
C THR A 9 -6.07 -18.53 -2.50
N VAL A 10 -6.08 -18.05 -1.25
CA VAL A 10 -5.33 -16.85 -0.87
C VAL A 10 -3.85 -17.21 -0.73
N LYS A 11 -3.03 -16.79 -1.71
CA LYS A 11 -1.56 -16.89 -1.62
C LYS A 11 -1.01 -15.63 -0.97
N THR A 12 -0.60 -15.73 0.29
CA THR A 12 0.07 -14.63 1.01
C THR A 12 1.58 -14.71 0.78
N ILE A 13 2.19 -13.61 0.31
CA ILE A 13 3.65 -13.50 0.12
C ILE A 13 4.15 -12.35 1.00
N VAL A 14 5.17 -12.61 1.82
CA VAL A 14 5.87 -11.58 2.61
C VAL A 14 7.24 -11.37 1.98
N ARG A 15 7.57 -10.13 1.61
CA ARG A 15 8.89 -9.76 1.10
C ARG A 15 9.58 -8.81 2.07
N LYS A 16 10.85 -9.10 2.37
CA LYS A 16 11.72 -8.21 3.14
C LYS A 16 12.39 -7.23 2.19
N LEU A 17 12.16 -5.94 2.37
CA LEU A 17 12.88 -4.89 1.65
C LEU A 17 14.36 -4.91 2.10
N ALA A 18 15.28 -4.91 1.14
CA ALA A 18 16.72 -4.94 1.44
C ALA A 18 17.21 -3.63 2.07
N ALA A 19 16.58 -2.51 1.71
CA ALA A 19 16.85 -1.20 2.26
C ALA A 19 15.58 -0.62 2.88
N PRO A 20 15.70 0.17 3.97
CA PRO A 20 14.58 0.95 4.48
C PRO A 20 14.11 1.95 3.43
N ILE A 21 12.80 2.19 3.39
CA ILE A 21 12.21 3.20 2.51
C ILE A 21 12.48 4.57 3.13
N ASN A 22 13.26 5.39 2.44
CA ASN A 22 13.79 6.65 2.96
C ASN A 22 12.87 7.86 2.69
N SER A 23 11.86 7.72 1.83
CA SER A 23 10.98 8.84 1.46
C SER A 23 9.60 8.37 1.03
N LEU A 24 8.62 9.27 1.17
CA LEU A 24 7.25 9.07 0.70
C LEU A 24 7.20 8.93 -0.84
N THR A 25 8.09 9.62 -1.55
CA THR A 25 8.23 9.53 -3.01
C THR A 25 8.67 8.14 -3.43
N SER A 26 9.68 7.57 -2.76
CA SER A 26 10.14 6.19 -3.01
C SER A 26 9.05 5.17 -2.71
N PHE A 27 8.28 5.37 -1.63
CA PHE A 27 7.13 4.52 -1.33
C PHE A 27 6.07 4.57 -2.45
N THR A 28 5.68 5.78 -2.87
CA THR A 28 4.65 5.99 -3.89
C THR A 28 5.09 5.43 -5.24
N ALA A 29 6.36 5.61 -5.60
CA ALA A 29 6.94 5.05 -6.83
C ALA A 29 6.90 3.52 -6.85
N LEU A 30 7.18 2.87 -5.71
CA LEU A 30 7.10 1.42 -5.59
C LEU A 30 5.66 0.91 -5.77
N VAL A 31 4.66 1.61 -5.21
CA VAL A 31 3.25 1.26 -5.41
C VAL A 31 2.84 1.39 -6.88
N GLN A 32 3.29 2.43 -7.58
CA GLN A 32 3.02 2.60 -9.00
C GLN A 32 3.71 1.52 -9.84
N ASP A 33 4.98 1.22 -9.55
CA ASP A 33 5.72 0.14 -10.23
C ASP A 33 5.01 -1.23 -10.10
N ILE A 34 4.40 -1.50 -8.95
CA ILE A 34 3.61 -2.72 -8.74
C ILE A 34 2.37 -2.76 -9.66
N LEU A 35 1.67 -1.63 -9.78
CA LEU A 35 0.45 -1.53 -10.59
C LEU A 35 0.76 -1.62 -12.09
N ASP A 36 1.83 -0.97 -12.53
CA ASP A 36 2.18 -0.85 -13.94
C ASP A 36 2.94 -2.08 -14.47
N ASN A 37 3.91 -2.57 -13.70
CA ASN A 37 4.85 -3.59 -14.17
C ASN A 37 4.57 -4.99 -13.62
N ASN A 38 3.62 -5.14 -12.69
CA ASN A 38 3.25 -6.40 -12.06
C ASN A 38 4.47 -7.32 -11.74
N PRO A 39 5.46 -6.83 -10.96
CA PRO A 39 6.68 -7.59 -10.64
C PRO A 39 6.40 -8.85 -9.81
N TRP A 40 5.15 -9.06 -9.41
CA TRP A 40 4.68 -10.20 -8.64
C TRP A 40 4.11 -11.31 -9.53
N GLY A 41 3.91 -11.05 -10.82
CA GLY A 41 3.33 -12.01 -11.75
C GLY A 41 1.92 -12.41 -11.36
N CYS A 42 1.14 -11.47 -10.81
CA CYS A 42 -0.28 -11.68 -10.59
C CYS A 42 -0.97 -11.96 -11.92
N THR A 43 -2.02 -12.77 -11.93
CA THR A 43 -2.77 -13.08 -13.15
C THR A 43 -4.14 -12.45 -13.08
N SER A 44 -4.63 -11.96 -14.21
CA SER A 44 -6.02 -11.53 -14.32
C SER A 44 -6.95 -12.70 -14.02
N TYR A 45 -8.12 -12.40 -13.45
CA TYR A 45 -9.09 -13.41 -13.10
C TYR A 45 -10.51 -12.88 -13.26
N GLU A 46 -11.43 -13.80 -13.53
CA GLU A 46 -12.83 -13.46 -13.66
C GLU A 46 -13.55 -13.62 -12.32
N LYS A 47 -14.34 -12.62 -11.96
CA LYS A 47 -15.23 -12.69 -10.80
C LYS A 47 -16.61 -12.20 -11.20
N ALA A 48 -17.61 -13.06 -11.02
CA ALA A 48 -19.01 -12.76 -11.36
C ALA A 48 -19.21 -12.27 -12.82
N GLY A 49 -18.46 -12.85 -13.78
CA GLY A 49 -18.55 -12.50 -15.20
C GLY A 49 -17.84 -11.19 -15.58
N VAL A 50 -17.06 -10.60 -14.66
CA VAL A 50 -16.23 -9.42 -14.91
C VAL A 50 -14.76 -9.83 -14.84
N THR A 51 -14.02 -9.56 -15.91
CA THR A 51 -12.56 -9.71 -15.95
C THR A 51 -11.93 -8.61 -15.11
N LEU A 52 -11.25 -8.99 -14.02
CA LEU A 52 -10.51 -8.07 -13.17
C LEU A 52 -9.04 -8.02 -13.63
N PRO A 53 -8.40 -6.84 -13.57
CA PRO A 53 -6.99 -6.70 -13.90
C PRO A 53 -6.11 -7.49 -12.93
N GLU A 54 -4.89 -7.80 -13.39
CA GLU A 54 -3.92 -8.63 -12.65
C GLU A 54 -3.56 -8.05 -11.28
N VAL A 55 -3.41 -6.73 -11.23
CA VAL A 55 -3.18 -5.96 -10.00
C VAL A 55 -4.13 -4.77 -10.02
N SER A 56 -4.77 -4.48 -8.88
CA SER A 56 -5.61 -3.31 -8.73
C SER A 56 -5.50 -2.72 -7.33
N LYS A 57 -5.70 -1.41 -7.25
CA LYS A 57 -5.77 -0.69 -5.99
C LYS A 57 -7.22 -0.61 -5.53
N SER A 58 -7.57 -1.31 -4.45
CA SER A 58 -8.94 -1.31 -3.93
C SER A 58 -9.26 -0.10 -3.06
N SER A 59 -8.30 0.38 -2.26
CA SER A 59 -8.49 1.52 -1.36
C SER A 59 -7.13 2.08 -0.95
N GLU A 60 -7.08 3.38 -0.69
CA GLU A 60 -5.92 4.06 -0.11
C GLU A 60 -6.39 5.03 0.96
N SER A 61 -5.66 5.08 2.07
CA SER A 61 -5.81 6.12 3.09
C SER A 61 -4.43 6.64 3.45
N ASN A 62 -4.23 7.95 3.27
CA ASN A 62 -2.99 8.61 3.59
C ASN A 62 -3.17 9.40 4.89
N SER A 63 -2.38 9.04 5.90
CA SER A 63 -2.32 9.75 7.18
C SER A 63 -0.89 9.99 7.58
N GLY A 64 -0.59 11.22 7.98
CA GLY A 64 0.71 11.62 8.49
C GLY A 64 0.63 12.17 9.89
N ARG A 65 1.76 12.10 10.61
CA ARG A 65 1.93 12.74 11.91
C ARG A 65 3.13 13.66 11.84
N ILE A 66 2.87 14.96 11.97
CA ILE A 66 3.90 15.99 12.05
C ILE A 66 4.26 16.13 13.52
N ILE A 67 5.52 15.86 13.86
CA ILE A 67 6.05 16.00 15.21
C ILE A 67 6.72 17.37 15.31
N HIS A 68 6.31 18.18 16.28
CA HIS A 68 7.00 19.42 16.60
C HIS A 68 7.98 19.16 17.73
N GLU A 69 9.23 19.53 17.50
CA GLU A 69 10.31 19.43 18.46
C GLU A 69 10.76 20.83 18.89
N ASN A 70 11.17 20.97 20.14
CA ASN A 70 11.78 22.20 20.63
C ASN A 70 13.27 22.24 20.23
N THR A 71 13.95 23.32 20.62
CA THR A 71 15.40 23.49 20.37
C THR A 71 16.29 22.43 21.03
N GLU A 72 15.75 21.59 21.92
CA GLU A 72 16.44 20.45 22.56
C GLU A 72 16.05 19.09 21.93
N ALA A 73 15.41 19.08 20.75
CA ALA A 73 14.88 17.87 20.10
C ALA A 73 13.86 17.09 20.94
N LYS A 74 13.19 17.75 21.90
CA LYS A 74 12.08 17.16 22.64
C LYS A 74 10.77 17.44 21.92
N THR A 75 9.96 16.40 21.75
CA THR A 75 8.60 16.53 21.22
C THR A 75 7.76 17.43 22.12
N VAL A 76 7.36 18.59 21.60
CA VAL A 76 6.48 19.57 22.26
C VAL A 76 5.03 19.44 21.82
N GLY A 77 4.79 18.78 20.68
CA GLY A 77 3.44 18.55 20.19
C GLY A 77 3.42 17.72 18.92
N PHE A 78 2.22 17.37 18.47
CA PHE A 78 2.03 16.69 17.20
C PHE A 78 0.72 17.12 16.56
N ILE A 79 0.70 17.12 15.24
CA ILE A 79 -0.50 17.33 14.42
C ILE A 79 -0.68 16.10 13.56
N SER A 80 -1.90 15.54 13.56
CA SER A 80 -2.27 14.45 12.69
C SER A 80 -3.04 14.99 11.49
N VAL A 81 -2.62 14.62 10.29
CA VAL A 81 -3.25 15.08 9.05
C VAL A 81 -3.70 13.86 8.26
N LYS A 82 -4.93 13.91 7.75
CA LYS A 82 -5.43 12.98 6.74
C LYS A 82 -5.54 13.74 5.42
N THR A 83 -5.02 13.16 4.36
CA THR A 83 -5.02 13.79 3.05
C THR A 83 -5.55 12.83 1.99
N PRO A 84 -6.22 13.35 0.96
CA PRO A 84 -6.60 12.53 -0.20
C PRO A 84 -5.37 12.10 -0.99
N THR A 85 -4.31 12.92 -1.01
CA THR A 85 -3.05 12.63 -1.73
C THR A 85 -1.86 12.49 -0.78
N PRO A 86 -0.95 11.54 -1.01
CA PRO A 86 0.21 11.35 -0.15
C PRO A 86 1.13 12.57 -0.18
N LEU A 87 1.28 13.22 -1.34
CA LEU A 87 2.10 14.44 -1.49
C LEU A 87 1.61 15.63 -0.64
N ALA A 88 0.40 15.62 -0.10
CA ALA A 88 -0.09 16.72 0.74
C ALA A 88 0.30 16.60 2.23
N ILE A 89 1.08 15.58 2.62
CA ILE A 89 1.46 15.32 4.03
C ILE A 89 2.68 16.14 4.50
N HIS A 90 3.24 17.02 3.66
CA HIS A 90 4.43 17.80 3.97
C HIS A 90 4.24 19.29 3.65
#